data_AF-A0A531KGH5-F1
#
_entry.id   AF-A0A531KGH5-F1
#
_cell.length_a   1.000
_cell.length_b   1.000
_cell.length_c   1.000
_cell.angle_alpha   90.00
_cell.angle_beta   90.00
_cell.angle_gamma   90.00
#
_symmetry.space_group_name_H-M   'P 1'
#
loop_
_entity.id
_entity.type
_entity.pdbx_description
1 polymer ?
#
loop_
_entity_poly.entity_id
_entity_poly.type
_entity_poly.pdbx_seq_one_letter_code
_entity_poly.pdbx_strand_id
1 'polypeptide(L)' 'MTYQFDFGWLIDSLPELLKGIRITVQLILVGAVFGVALGIACAWVRALGPKWLKPVVATYVELIRNT' A
#
# COMPACT_ATOMS: atom_id res chain seq x y z
N MET A 1 21.09 38.47 6.23
CA MET A 1 21.31 37.09 5.76
C MET A 1 20.19 36.75 4.78
N THR A 2 20.38 37.12 3.51
CA THR A 2 19.39 36.85 2.45
C THR A 2 19.66 35.44 1.93
N TYR A 3 18.87 34.47 2.38
CA TYR A 3 18.94 33.10 1.87
C TYR A 3 18.25 33.09 0.50
N GLN A 4 19.03 32.93 -0.56
CA GLN A 4 18.50 32.76 -1.91
C GLN A 4 18.39 31.26 -2.18
N PHE A 5 17.17 30.75 -2.31
CA PHE A 5 16.96 29.37 -2.72
C PHE A 5 17.26 29.24 -4.22
N ASP A 6 18.31 28.48 -4.55
CA ASP A 6 18.62 28.10 -5.93
C ASP A 6 18.00 26.73 -6.23
N PHE A 7 17.00 26.74 -7.11
CA PHE A 7 16.28 25.54 -7.55
C PHE A 7 16.77 25.06 -8.93
N GLY A 8 17.84 25.62 -9.48
CA GLY A 8 18.38 25.20 -10.78
C GLY A 8 18.75 23.72 -10.78
N TRP A 9 19.36 23.25 -9.68
CA TRP A 9 19.71 21.84 -9.48
C TRP A 9 18.50 20.90 -9.39
N LEU A 10 17.33 21.40 -8.97
CA LEU A 10 16.10 20.60 -8.92
C LEU A 10 15.65 20.20 -10.33
N ILE A 11 15.83 21.10 -11.30
CA ILE A 11 15.42 20.88 -12.70
C ILE A 11 16.25 19.74 -13.31
N ASP A 12 17.56 19.70 -13.04
CA ASP A 12 18.42 18.59 -13.49
C ASP A 12 18.07 17.25 -12.82
N SER A 13 17.50 17.29 -11.61
CA SER A 13 17.14 16.10 -10.81
C SER A 13 15.68 15.65 -10.99
N LEU A 14 14.85 16.43 -11.69
CA LEU A 14 13.47 16.07 -12.06
C LEU A 14 13.32 14.65 -12.67
N PRO A 15 14.17 14.19 -13.61
CA PRO A 15 14.01 12.84 -14.18
C PRO A 15 14.12 11.72 -13.13
N GLU A 16 14.99 11.87 -12.13
CA GLU A 16 15.13 10.90 -11.04
C GLU A 16 13.94 10.97 -10.09
N LEU A 17 13.40 12.16 -9.82
CA LEU A 17 12.17 12.33 -9.03
C LEU A 17 10.97 11.69 -9.73
N LEU A 18 10.81 11.88 -11.04
CA LEU A 18 9.77 11.25 -11.86
C LEU A 18 9.87 9.73 -11.84
N LYS A 19 11.10 9.20 -11.86
CA LYS A 19 11.35 7.75 -11.70
C LYS A 19 10.93 7.26 -10.31
N GLY A 20 11.24 8.01 -9.26
CA GLY A 20 10.79 7.73 -7.90
C GLY A 20 9.25 7.67 -7.81
N ILE A 21 8.57 8.68 -8.36
CA ILE A 21 7.09 8.72 -8.42
C ILE A 21 6.55 7.48 -9.12
N ARG A 22 7.14 7.08 -10.26
CA ARG A 22 6.72 5.88 -10.99
C ARG A 22 6.83 4.62 -10.15
N ILE A 23 7.92 4.47 -9.40
CA ILE A 23 8.14 3.32 -8.51
C ILE A 23 7.09 3.32 -7.39
N THR A 24 6.81 4.47 -6.77
CA THR A 24 5.77 4.59 -5.75
C THR A 24 4.40 4.19 -6.29
N VAL A 25 4.03 4.69 -7.48
CA VAL A 25 2.77 4.30 -8.13
C VAL A 25 2.72 2.80 -8.39
N GLN A 26 3.81 2.20 -8.88
CA GLN A 26 3.87 0.76 -9.11
C GLN A 26 3.71 -0.03 -7.81
N LEU A 27 4.39 0.37 -6.74
CA LEU A 27 4.27 -0.28 -5.42
C LEU A 27 2.85 -0.17 -4.87
N ILE A 28 2.21 1.00 -5.00
CA ILE A 28 0.82 1.20 -4.58
C ILE A 28 -0.11 0.30 -5.38
N LEU A 29 0.02 0.27 -6.71
CA LEU A 29 -0.86 -0.55 -7.55
C LEU A 29 -0.74 -2.03 -7.22
N VAL A 30 0.48 -2.54 -7.13
CA VAL A 30 0.75 -3.95 -6.80
C VAL A 30 0.25 -4.26 -5.39
N GLY A 31 0.60 -3.44 -4.40
CA GLY A 31 0.17 -3.61 -3.02
C GLY A 31 -1.35 -3.53 -2.86
N ALA A 32 -2.01 -2.61 -3.56
CA ALA A 32 -3.46 -2.46 -3.53
C ALA A 32 -4.16 -3.67 -4.17
N VAL A 33 -3.68 -4.16 -5.31
CA VAL A 33 -4.24 -5.36 -5.95
C VAL A 33 -4.16 -6.57 -5.03
N PHE A 34 -2.99 -6.83 -4.44
CA PHE A 34 -2.82 -7.94 -3.51
C PHE A 34 -3.61 -7.73 -2.22
N GLY A 35 -3.61 -6.52 -1.66
CA GLY A 35 -4.37 -6.19 -0.45
C GLY A 35 -5.88 -6.35 -0.62
N VAL A 36 -6.43 -5.90 -1.75
CA VAL A 36 -7.85 -6.06 -2.08
C VAL A 36 -8.19 -7.53 -2.32
N ALA A 37 -7.36 -8.27 -3.06
CA ALA A 37 -7.57 -9.70 -3.28
C ALA A 37 -7.60 -10.48 -1.95
N LEU A 38 -6.66 -10.20 -1.04
CA LEU A 38 -6.65 -10.79 0.30
C LEU A 38 -7.86 -10.36 1.12
N GLY A 39 -8.27 -9.10 1.06
CA GLY A 39 -9.46 -8.60 1.74
C GLY A 39 -10.74 -9.30 1.28
N ILE A 40 -10.90 -9.49 -0.03
CA ILE A 40 -12.01 -10.24 -0.63
C ILE A 40 -12.00 -11.70 -0.16
N ALA A 41 -10.82 -12.35 -0.18
CA ALA A 41 -10.70 -13.73 0.30
C ALA A 41 -11.09 -13.87 1.78
N CYS A 42 -10.62 -12.94 2.63
CA CYS A 42 -10.98 -12.91 4.05
C CYS A 42 -12.49 -12.70 4.27
N ALA A 43 -13.10 -11.78 3.52
CA ALA A 43 -14.54 -11.53 3.56
C ALA A 43 -15.34 -12.77 3.12
N TRP A 44 -14.89 -13.45 2.07
CA TRP A 44 -15.52 -14.67 1.57
C TRP A 44 -15.47 -15.80 2.61
N VAL A 45 -14.32 -16.03 3.25
CA VAL A 45 -14.17 -17.03 4.31
C VAL A 45 -15.12 -16.75 5.48
N ARG A 46 -15.30 -15.48 5.86
CA ARG A 46 -16.28 -15.11 6.90
C ARG A 46 -17.72 -15.39 6.49
N ALA A 47 -18.08 -15.07 5.24
CA ALA A 47 -19.45 -15.21 4.73
C ALA A 47 -19.85 -16.67 4.52
N LEU A 48 -19.07 -17.42 3.74
CA LEU A 48 -19.43 -18.76 3.24
C LEU A 48 -18.45 -19.86 3.66
N GLY A 49 -17.31 -19.48 4.26
CA GLY A 49 -16.24 -20.42 4.58
C GLY A 49 -16.55 -21.35 5.76
N PRO A 50 -15.79 -22.46 5.87
CA PRO A 50 -15.92 -23.44 6.94
C PRO A 50 -15.70 -22.79 8.32
N LYS A 51 -16.51 -23.20 9.31
CA LYS A 51 -16.58 -22.56 10.64
C LYS A 51 -15.23 -22.49 11.37
N TRP A 52 -14.32 -23.41 11.11
CA TRP A 52 -12.98 -23.44 11.74
C TRP A 52 -11.99 -22.44 11.14
N LEU A 53 -12.18 -22.01 9.88
CA LEU A 53 -11.29 -21.04 9.21
C LEU A 53 -11.65 -19.58 9.57
N LYS A 54 -12.87 -19.35 10.05
CA LYS A 54 -13.38 -18.04 10.47
C LYS A 54 -12.56 -17.39 11.59
N PRO A 55 -12.23 -18.06 12.71
CA PRO A 55 -11.41 -17.46 13.77
C PRO A 55 -10.00 -17.10 13.30
N VAL A 56 -9.36 -17.93 12.47
CA VAL A 56 -8.02 -17.66 11.94
C VAL A 56 -7.99 -16.38 11.10
N VAL A 57 -8.96 -16.25 10.19
CA VAL A 57 -9.10 -15.05 9.35
C VAL A 57 -9.49 -13.82 10.17
N ALA A 58 -10.36 -13.98 11.18
CA ALA A 58 -10.73 -12.89 12.07
C ALA A 58 -9.51 -12.37 12.84
N THR A 59 -8.74 -13.26 13.47
CA THR A 59 -7.51 -12.90 14.19
C THR A 59 -6.48 -12.24 13.27
N TYR A 60 -6.29 -12.75 12.04
CA TYR A 60 -5.40 -12.11 11.07
C TYR A 60 -5.83 -10.68 10.72
N VAL A 61 -7.11 -10.47 10.43
CA VAL A 61 -7.64 -9.14 10.09
C VAL A 61 -7.61 -8.20 11.28
N GLU A 62 -7.96 -8.67 12.47
CA GLU A 62 -7.95 -7.91 13.73
C GLU A 62 -6.53 -7.48 14.12
N LEU A 63 -5.54 -8.38 14.00
CA LEU A 63 -4.13 -8.05 14.20
C LEU A 63 -3.64 -6.97 13.23
N ILE A 64 -4.01 -7.06 11.95
CA ILE A 64 -3.60 -6.07 10.94
C ILE A 64 -4.33 -4.74 11.12
N ARG A 65 -5.61 -4.76 11.50
CA ARG A 65 -6.39 -3.55 11.80
C ARG A 65 -6.08 -2.97 13.19
N ASN A 66 -5.33 -3.71 14.01
CA ASN A 66 -5.02 -3.37 15.39
C ASN A 66 -6.27 -3.04 16.21
N THR A 67 -7.29 -3.89 16.10
CA THR A 67 -8.55 -3.87 16.87
C THR A 67 -8.72 -5.19 17.57
#